data_AF-A0A9W6W2M1-F1
#
_entry.id   AF-A0A9W6W2M1-F1
#
_cell.length_a   1.000
_cell.length_b   1.000
_cell.length_c   1.000
_cell.angle_alpha   90.00
_cell.angle_beta   90.00
_cell.angle_gamma   90.00
#
_symmetry.space_group_name_H-M   'P 1'
#
loop_
_entity.id
_entity.type
_entity.pdbx_description
1 polymer ?
#
loop_
_entity_poly.entity_id
_entity_poly.type
_entity_poly.pdbx_seq_one_letter_code
_entity_poly.pdbx_strand_id
1 'polypeptide(L)'
;MGSPRSPAERASRAPIVERTTVTTIASNSIAGTASTLRRLYFVRFGFAILWALVMFTTASELGPLAVTLLVLYPLFDVGAAVIDARASRTTGSPVLLYVNIAVSLLTAAGVAIACASGIPAVLRVWGAWAVVAGLVQLIVGVTRRTMGGQWPMIISGGISVLAGGSFIIGASAENPTLTNAAGYAIPGGVFFLISAIRLSRAAKGADR
;
A
#
# COMPACT_ATOMS: atom_id res chain seq x y z
N MET A 1 33.72 -40.40 -21.32
CA MET A 1 33.17 -39.69 -20.15
C MET A 1 33.17 -38.20 -20.49
N GLY A 2 32.09 -37.67 -21.04
CA GLY A 2 32.05 -36.28 -21.52
C GLY A 2 31.69 -35.33 -20.38
N SER A 3 32.59 -34.39 -20.06
CA SER A 3 32.37 -33.39 -19.01
C SER A 3 31.05 -32.63 -19.22
N PRO A 4 30.22 -32.42 -18.18
CA PRO A 4 29.01 -31.63 -18.31
C PRO A 4 29.37 -30.18 -18.61
N ARG A 5 28.91 -29.68 -19.77
CA ARG A 5 29.20 -28.31 -20.25
C ARG A 5 28.63 -27.24 -19.32
N SER A 6 29.31 -26.10 -19.29
CA SER A 6 28.95 -24.99 -18.40
C SER A 6 27.57 -24.40 -18.77
N PRO A 7 26.83 -23.83 -17.81
CA PRO A 7 25.55 -23.17 -18.07
C PRO A 7 25.62 -22.05 -19.11
N ALA A 8 26.74 -21.34 -19.20
CA ALA A 8 26.96 -20.24 -20.13
C ALA A 8 26.99 -20.70 -21.60
N GLU A 9 27.56 -21.86 -21.87
CA GLU A 9 27.66 -22.44 -23.22
C GLU A 9 26.30 -22.96 -23.71
N ARG A 10 25.43 -23.37 -22.79
CA ARG A 10 24.05 -23.78 -23.08
C ARG A 10 23.15 -22.59 -23.42
N ALA A 11 23.30 -21.47 -22.71
CA ALA A 11 22.54 -20.25 -22.96
C ALA A 11 22.88 -19.60 -24.32
N SER A 12 24.11 -19.76 -24.80
CA SER A 12 24.55 -19.24 -26.10
C SER A 12 23.92 -19.96 -27.30
N ARG A 13 23.32 -21.14 -27.10
CA ARG A 13 22.82 -22.01 -28.19
C ARG A 13 21.30 -22.05 -28.33
N ALA A 14 20.55 -21.32 -27.51
CA ALA A 14 19.10 -21.21 -27.69
C ALA A 14 18.80 -20.59 -29.06
N PRO A 15 17.94 -21.20 -29.90
CA PRO A 15 17.60 -20.65 -31.21
C PRO A 15 17.07 -19.22 -31.06
N ILE A 16 17.42 -18.33 -32.00
CA ILE A 16 17.03 -16.90 -32.00
C ILE A 16 15.52 -16.74 -31.76
N VAL A 17 14.71 -17.65 -32.31
CA VAL A 17 13.26 -17.72 -32.11
C VAL A 17 12.88 -17.86 -30.65
N GLU A 18 13.51 -18.77 -29.90
CA GLU A 18 13.22 -18.99 -28.47
C GLU A 18 13.61 -17.77 -27.62
N ARG A 19 14.75 -17.14 -27.93
CA ARG A 19 15.19 -15.91 -27.25
C ARG A 19 14.26 -14.73 -27.52
N THR A 20 13.81 -14.56 -28.76
CA THR A 20 12.85 -13.53 -29.14
C THR A 20 11.49 -13.78 -28.49
N THR A 21 10.97 -15.02 -28.52
CA THR A 21 9.71 -15.38 -27.87
C THR A 21 9.76 -15.14 -26.35
N VAL A 22 10.83 -15.53 -25.66
CA VAL A 22 10.99 -15.29 -24.22
C VAL A 22 11.06 -13.79 -23.91
N THR A 23 11.76 -13.00 -24.73
CA THR A 23 11.88 -11.54 -24.55
C THR A 23 10.52 -10.85 -24.77
N THR A 24 9.76 -11.23 -25.80
CA THR A 24 8.43 -10.68 -26.06
C THR A 24 7.43 -11.06 -24.97
N ILE A 25 7.43 -12.31 -24.49
CA ILE A 25 6.56 -12.75 -23.39
C ILE A 25 6.88 -11.98 -22.10
N ALA A 26 8.17 -11.79 -21.78
CA ALA A 26 8.60 -11.03 -20.61
C ALA A 26 8.14 -9.56 -20.71
N SER A 27 8.36 -8.88 -21.83
CA SER A 27 7.91 -7.50 -22.06
C SER A 27 6.40 -7.35 -21.96
N ASN A 28 5.63 -8.27 -22.57
CA ASN A 28 4.17 -8.26 -22.49
C ASN A 28 3.67 -8.50 -21.06
N SER A 29 4.35 -9.36 -20.29
CA SER A 29 4.01 -9.62 -18.89
C SER A 29 4.26 -8.38 -18.01
N ILE A 30 5.36 -7.66 -18.24
CA ILE A 30 5.71 -6.42 -17.52
C ILE A 30 4.70 -5.31 -17.84
N ALA A 31 4.34 -5.14 -19.12
CA ALA A 31 3.33 -4.17 -19.53
C ALA A 31 1.95 -4.50 -18.93
N GLY A 32 1.57 -5.78 -18.87
CA GLY A 32 0.34 -6.26 -18.23
C GLY A 32 0.30 -5.98 -16.72
N THR A 33 1.40 -6.25 -16.00
CA THR A 33 1.56 -5.92 -14.58
C THR A 33 1.47 -4.41 -14.36
N ALA A 34 2.17 -3.60 -15.16
CA ALA A 34 2.13 -2.14 -15.06
C ALA A 34 0.72 -1.57 -15.29
N SER A 35 -0.03 -2.08 -16.26
CA SER A 35 -1.42 -1.66 -16.50
C SER A 35 -2.34 -1.99 -15.33
N THR A 36 -2.19 -3.18 -14.75
CA THR A 36 -2.97 -3.64 -13.59
C THR A 36 -2.72 -2.76 -12.37
N LEU A 37 -1.44 -2.53 -12.04
CA LEU A 37 -1.04 -1.68 -10.90
C LEU A 37 -1.47 -0.23 -11.10
N ARG A 38 -1.43 0.29 -12.33
CA ARG A 38 -1.91 1.64 -12.64
C ARG A 38 -3.40 1.78 -12.32
N ARG A 39 -4.22 0.82 -12.79
CA ARG A 39 -5.66 0.82 -12.52
C ARG A 39 -5.93 0.69 -11.02
N LEU A 40 -5.19 -0.18 -10.34
CA LEU A 40 -5.27 -0.34 -8.90
C LEU A 40 -4.99 0.98 -8.17
N TYR A 41 -3.91 1.69 -8.50
CA TYR A 41 -3.58 2.95 -7.85
C TYR A 41 -4.60 4.07 -8.10
N PHE A 42 -5.21 4.15 -9.28
CA PHE A 42 -6.34 5.07 -9.50
C PHE A 42 -7.55 4.73 -8.63
N VAL A 43 -7.89 3.45 -8.51
CA VAL A 43 -8.99 2.99 -7.66
C VAL A 43 -8.70 3.29 -6.18
N ARG A 44 -7.47 3.05 -5.72
CA ARG A 44 -7.04 3.39 -4.35
C ARG A 44 -7.09 4.90 -4.07
N PHE A 45 -6.69 5.73 -5.03
CA PHE A 45 -6.84 7.18 -4.94
C PHE A 45 -8.32 7.59 -4.79
N GLY A 46 -9.17 7.15 -5.70
CA GLY A 46 -10.60 7.49 -5.67
C GLY A 46 -11.28 7.02 -4.39
N PHE A 47 -10.96 5.81 -3.95
CA PHE A 47 -11.43 5.28 -2.68
C PHE A 47 -10.98 6.14 -1.49
N ALA A 48 -9.68 6.46 -1.38
CA ALA A 48 -9.16 7.23 -0.25
C ALA A 48 -9.80 8.61 -0.12
N ILE A 49 -9.98 9.31 -1.25
CA ILE A 49 -10.64 10.63 -1.27
C ILE A 49 -12.11 10.51 -0.93
N LEU A 50 -12.85 9.60 -1.57
CA LEU A 50 -14.27 9.41 -1.31
C LEU A 50 -14.51 9.00 0.15
N TRP A 51 -13.73 8.06 0.64
CA TRP A 51 -13.80 7.60 2.02
C TRP A 51 -13.55 8.74 3.01
N ALA A 52 -12.52 9.56 2.79
CA ALA A 52 -12.22 10.70 3.66
C ALA A 52 -13.37 11.71 3.68
N LEU A 53 -13.91 12.06 2.50
CA LEU A 53 -15.03 12.99 2.36
C LEU A 53 -16.27 12.50 3.10
N VAL A 54 -16.62 11.21 2.95
CA VAL A 54 -17.78 10.64 3.66
C VAL A 54 -17.49 10.56 5.16
N MET A 55 -16.29 10.16 5.59
CA MET A 55 -15.96 10.09 7.02
C MET A 55 -16.00 11.45 7.71
N PHE A 56 -15.67 12.55 7.04
CA PHE A 56 -15.83 13.89 7.62
C PHE A 56 -17.29 14.19 8.00
N THR A 57 -18.27 13.66 7.26
CA THR A 57 -19.70 13.87 7.57
C THR A 57 -20.16 13.10 8.81
N THR A 58 -19.39 12.10 9.25
CA THR A 58 -19.72 11.24 10.41
C THR A 58 -18.61 11.25 11.47
N ALA A 59 -17.74 12.26 11.48
CA ALA A 59 -16.52 12.24 12.29
C ALA A 59 -16.77 12.43 13.80
N SER A 60 -17.92 13.01 14.17
CA SER A 60 -18.31 13.32 15.55
C SER A 60 -19.07 12.19 16.25
N GLU A 61 -19.58 11.20 15.52
CA GLU A 61 -20.43 10.14 16.06
C GLU A 61 -20.14 8.78 15.44
N LEU A 62 -20.15 7.73 16.26
CA LEU A 62 -20.03 6.34 15.78
C LEU A 62 -21.38 5.76 15.37
N GLY A 63 -22.00 6.36 14.36
CA GLY A 63 -23.17 5.79 13.69
C GLY A 63 -22.81 4.58 12.82
N PRO A 64 -23.81 3.82 12.33
CA PRO A 64 -23.58 2.65 11.46
C PRO A 64 -22.72 2.93 10.24
N LEU A 65 -22.86 4.12 9.65
CA LEU A 65 -22.05 4.56 8.50
C LEU A 65 -20.57 4.71 8.88
N ALA A 66 -20.26 5.40 9.99
CA ALA A 66 -18.89 5.58 10.46
C ALA A 66 -18.22 4.23 10.75
N VAL A 67 -18.92 3.34 11.46
CA VAL A 67 -18.43 1.98 11.78
C VAL A 67 -18.16 1.20 10.50
N THR A 68 -19.08 1.23 9.54
CA THR A 68 -18.93 0.54 8.25
C THR A 68 -17.71 1.05 7.50
N LEU A 69 -17.54 2.37 7.41
CA LEU A 69 -16.41 3.00 6.71
C LEU A 69 -15.08 2.67 7.38
N LEU A 70 -15.01 2.73 8.71
CA LEU A 70 -13.81 2.40 9.49
C LEU A 70 -13.34 0.96 9.28
N VAL A 71 -14.27 0.00 9.15
CA VAL A 71 -13.94 -1.40 8.86
C VAL A 71 -13.68 -1.63 7.37
N LEU A 72 -14.39 -0.92 6.49
CA LEU A 72 -14.25 -1.05 5.05
C LEU A 72 -12.86 -0.64 4.56
N TYR A 73 -12.26 0.40 5.14
CA TYR A 73 -10.96 0.91 4.69
C TYR A 73 -9.83 -0.14 4.80
N PRO A 74 -9.58 -0.79 5.96
CA PRO A 74 -8.55 -1.82 6.03
C PRO A 74 -8.88 -3.04 5.15
N LEU A 75 -10.15 -3.40 4.99
CA LEU A 75 -10.55 -4.51 4.09
C LEU A 75 -10.28 -4.18 2.62
N PHE A 76 -10.51 -2.93 2.21
CA PHE A 76 -10.14 -2.46 0.89
C PHE A 76 -8.61 -2.54 0.67
N ASP A 77 -7.82 -2.19 1.69
CA ASP A 77 -6.37 -2.32 1.65
C ASP A 77 -5.91 -3.79 1.51
N VAL A 78 -6.60 -4.74 2.15
CA VAL A 78 -6.37 -6.19 1.94
C VAL A 78 -6.61 -6.56 0.49
N GLY A 79 -7.77 -6.19 -0.07
CA GLY A 79 -8.10 -6.48 -1.47
C GLY A 79 -7.07 -5.90 -2.43
N ALA A 80 -6.65 -4.67 -2.19
CA ALA A 80 -5.63 -4.01 -3.00
C ALA A 80 -4.26 -4.70 -2.91
N ALA A 81 -3.83 -5.10 -1.71
CA ALA A 81 -2.58 -5.82 -1.51
C ALA A 81 -2.59 -7.23 -2.13
N VAL A 82 -3.75 -7.91 -2.13
CA VAL A 82 -3.93 -9.19 -2.82
C VAL A 82 -3.84 -9.02 -4.34
N ILE A 83 -4.46 -7.99 -4.91
CA ILE A 83 -4.37 -7.70 -6.35
C ILE A 83 -2.92 -7.37 -6.75
N ASP A 84 -2.24 -6.53 -5.97
CA ASP A 84 -0.83 -6.20 -6.19
C ASP A 84 0.04 -7.46 -6.11
N ALA A 85 -0.13 -8.27 -5.06
CA ALA A 85 0.63 -9.51 -4.89
C ALA A 85 0.44 -10.47 -6.07
N ARG A 86 -0.79 -10.57 -6.60
CA ARG A 86 -1.11 -11.40 -7.78
C ARG A 86 -0.48 -10.85 -9.07
N ALA A 87 -0.45 -9.53 -9.23
CA ALA A 87 0.12 -8.85 -10.39
C ALA A 87 1.67 -8.88 -10.40
N SER A 88 2.27 -8.90 -9.20
CA SER A 88 3.72 -8.79 -8.99
C SER A 88 4.41 -10.14 -8.72
N ARG A 89 3.72 -11.28 -8.87
CA ARG A 89 4.25 -12.64 -8.55
C ARG A 89 5.54 -13.01 -9.28
N THR A 90 5.77 -12.44 -10.46
CA THR A 90 6.92 -12.76 -11.31
C THR A 90 8.06 -11.76 -11.17
N THR A 91 7.90 -10.66 -10.42
CA THR A 91 8.80 -9.50 -10.44
C THR A 91 9.44 -9.17 -9.09
N GLY A 92 9.07 -9.83 -7.98
CA GLY A 92 9.69 -9.55 -6.69
C GLY A 92 9.22 -10.41 -5.51
N SER A 93 9.80 -10.16 -4.33
CA SER A 93 9.48 -10.85 -3.09
C SER A 93 8.17 -10.31 -2.46
N PRO A 94 7.13 -11.14 -2.26
CA PRO A 94 5.80 -10.70 -1.81
C PRO A 94 5.68 -10.46 -0.30
N VAL A 95 6.79 -10.57 0.45
CA VAL A 95 6.77 -10.55 1.92
C VAL A 95 6.10 -9.29 2.49
N LEU A 96 6.42 -8.11 1.95
CA LEU A 96 5.84 -6.84 2.42
C LEU A 96 4.32 -6.73 2.12
N LEU A 97 3.85 -7.35 1.04
CA LEU A 97 2.42 -7.38 0.71
C LEU A 97 1.65 -8.29 1.66
N TYR A 98 2.22 -9.43 2.06
CA TYR A 98 1.63 -10.30 3.07
C TYR A 98 1.60 -9.65 4.45
N VAL A 99 2.65 -8.94 4.84
CA VAL A 99 2.64 -8.13 6.06
C VAL A 99 1.52 -7.08 6.01
N ASN A 100 1.37 -6.39 4.87
CA ASN A 100 0.28 -5.42 4.72
C ASN A 100 -1.10 -6.08 4.85
N ILE A 101 -1.32 -7.24 4.24
CA ILE A 101 -2.58 -8.00 4.37
C ILE A 101 -2.84 -8.35 5.84
N ALA A 102 -1.87 -8.91 6.55
CA ALA A 102 -2.01 -9.31 7.94
C ALA A 102 -2.32 -8.10 8.85
N VAL A 103 -1.57 -7.01 8.69
CA VAL A 103 -1.78 -5.78 9.45
C VAL A 103 -3.15 -5.18 9.16
N SER A 104 -3.57 -5.11 7.89
CA SER A 104 -4.90 -4.59 7.52
C SER A 104 -6.04 -5.44 8.08
N LEU A 105 -5.91 -6.77 8.12
CA LEU A 105 -6.91 -7.65 8.74
C LEU A 105 -6.98 -7.46 10.26
N LEU A 106 -5.83 -7.35 10.93
CA LEU A 106 -5.77 -7.07 12.37
C LEU A 106 -6.39 -5.71 12.70
N THR A 107 -6.12 -4.69 11.89
CA THR A 107 -6.74 -3.37 12.03
C THR A 107 -8.25 -3.43 11.80
N ALA A 108 -8.73 -4.15 10.77
CA ALA A 108 -10.17 -4.32 10.54
C ALA A 108 -10.87 -4.92 11.77
N ALA A 109 -10.33 -6.01 12.31
CA ALA A 109 -10.88 -6.68 13.49
C ALA A 109 -10.79 -5.79 14.74
N GLY A 110 -9.63 -5.18 14.99
CA GLY A 110 -9.41 -4.32 16.15
C GLY A 110 -10.33 -3.10 16.16
N VAL A 111 -10.56 -2.49 14.99
CA VAL A 111 -11.43 -1.33 14.85
C VAL A 111 -12.89 -1.72 14.98
N ALA A 112 -13.31 -2.86 14.40
CA ALA A 112 -14.67 -3.38 14.58
C ALA A 112 -15.01 -3.59 16.07
N ILE A 113 -14.06 -4.14 16.84
CA ILE A 113 -14.20 -4.30 18.30
C ILE A 113 -14.20 -2.94 18.99
N ALA A 114 -13.27 -2.05 18.63
CA ALA A 114 -13.14 -0.74 19.26
C ALA A 114 -14.36 0.16 19.05
N CYS A 115 -15.09 0.02 17.94
CA CYS A 115 -16.33 0.74 17.69
C CYS A 115 -17.40 0.49 18.77
N ALA A 116 -17.38 -0.67 19.43
CA ALA A 116 -18.29 -0.97 20.55
C ALA A 116 -17.95 -0.18 21.83
N SER A 117 -16.76 0.42 21.90
CA SER A 117 -16.23 1.12 23.07
C SER A 117 -16.11 2.63 22.87
N GLY A 118 -16.56 3.16 21.73
CA GLY A 118 -16.57 4.60 21.44
C GLY A 118 -15.36 5.13 20.66
N ILE A 119 -15.43 6.41 20.27
CA ILE A 119 -14.40 7.10 19.46
C ILE A 119 -13.00 7.02 20.07
N PRO A 120 -12.81 7.17 21.40
CA PRO A 120 -11.49 7.03 22.02
C PRO A 120 -10.81 5.70 21.73
N ALA A 121 -11.56 4.60 21.79
CA ALA A 121 -11.02 3.27 21.53
C ALA A 121 -10.60 3.13 20.06
N VAL A 122 -11.44 3.61 19.14
CA VAL A 122 -11.15 3.62 17.69
C VAL A 122 -9.87 4.41 17.41
N LEU A 123 -9.74 5.62 17.95
CA LEU A 123 -8.56 6.47 17.77
C LEU A 123 -7.28 5.81 18.30
N ARG A 124 -7.35 5.07 19.41
CA ARG A 124 -6.21 4.33 19.95
C ARG A 124 -5.78 3.18 19.03
N VAL A 125 -6.72 2.38 18.54
CA VAL A 125 -6.41 1.28 17.61
C VAL A 125 -5.87 1.82 16.28
N TRP A 126 -6.55 2.82 15.72
CA TRP A 126 -6.14 3.45 14.47
C TRP A 126 -4.78 4.15 14.59
N GLY A 127 -4.56 4.84 15.71
CA GLY A 127 -3.29 5.47 16.03
C GLY A 127 -2.15 4.48 16.21
N ALA A 128 -2.38 3.38 16.93
CA ALA A 128 -1.40 2.31 17.10
C ALA A 128 -1.00 1.70 15.74
N TRP A 129 -1.97 1.45 14.87
CA TRP A 129 -1.71 1.02 13.50
C TRP A 129 -0.83 2.01 12.72
N ALA A 130 -1.17 3.30 12.75
CA ALA A 130 -0.39 4.34 12.06
C ALA A 130 1.04 4.47 12.60
N VAL A 131 1.23 4.34 13.92
CA VAL A 131 2.57 4.32 14.53
C VAL A 131 3.35 3.09 14.06
N VAL A 132 2.79 1.89 14.15
CA VAL A 132 3.47 0.65 13.74
C VAL A 132 3.83 0.68 12.26
N ALA A 133 2.90 1.06 11.40
CA ALA A 133 3.14 1.20 9.96
C ALA A 133 4.22 2.24 9.65
N GLY A 134 4.19 3.38 10.36
CA GLY A 134 5.18 4.45 10.21
C GLY A 134 6.58 4.04 10.65
N LEU A 135 6.69 3.32 11.78
CA LEU A 135 7.96 2.79 12.28
C LEU A 135 8.57 1.77 11.32
N VAL A 136 7.76 0.86 10.77
CA VAL A 136 8.23 -0.08 9.74
C VAL A 136 8.77 0.69 8.53
N GLN A 137 8.07 1.73 8.07
CA GLN A 137 8.55 2.55 6.95
C GLN A 137 9.86 3.28 7.28
N LEU A 138 9.98 3.83 8.49
CA LEU A 138 11.22 4.47 8.95
C LEU A 138 12.39 3.50 9.01
N ILE A 139 12.20 2.31 9.61
CA ILE A 139 13.25 1.30 9.73
C ILE A 139 13.73 0.86 8.33
N VAL A 140 12.81 0.54 7.42
CA VAL A 140 13.16 0.15 6.05
C VAL A 140 13.81 1.30 5.30
N GLY A 141 13.28 2.52 5.40
CA GLY A 141 13.83 3.70 4.75
C GLY A 141 15.24 4.04 5.22
N VAL A 142 15.48 3.99 6.53
CA VAL A 142 16.80 4.26 7.15
C VAL A 142 17.81 3.17 6.79
N THR A 143 17.43 1.89 6.87
CA THR A 143 18.33 0.77 6.54
C THR A 143 18.72 0.75 5.06
N ARG A 144 17.84 1.24 4.17
CA ARG A 144 18.08 1.31 2.72
C ARG A 144 18.50 2.69 2.21
N ARG A 145 18.78 3.65 3.10
CA ARG A 145 19.05 5.05 2.71
C ARG A 145 20.25 5.22 1.77
N THR A 146 21.23 4.30 1.83
CA THR A 146 22.41 4.27 0.96
C THR A 146 22.09 3.91 -0.49
N MET A 147 20.92 3.31 -0.76
CA MET A 147 20.47 2.96 -2.12
C MET A 147 19.87 4.14 -2.89
N GLY A 148 19.74 5.32 -2.25
CA GLY A 148 19.12 6.50 -2.84
C GLY A 148 17.58 6.41 -2.95
N GLY A 149 16.92 7.57 -2.97
CA GLY A 149 15.47 7.66 -3.21
C GLY A 149 14.55 7.21 -2.07
N GLN A 150 15.07 6.89 -0.88
CA GLN A 150 14.27 6.42 0.27
C GLN A 150 13.78 7.55 1.19
N TRP A 151 14.23 8.79 0.99
CA TRP A 151 13.77 9.95 1.78
C TRP A 151 12.24 10.15 1.79
N PRO A 152 11.48 9.91 0.70
CA PRO A 152 10.01 9.93 0.74
C PRO A 152 9.41 8.90 1.70
N MET A 153 10.02 7.70 1.79
CA MET A 153 9.57 6.64 2.71
C MET A 153 9.86 7.00 4.17
N ILE A 154 11.00 7.63 4.44
CA ILE A 154 11.35 8.13 5.78
C ILE A 154 10.38 9.24 6.20
N ILE A 155 10.14 10.23 5.32
CA ILE A 155 9.21 11.34 5.59
C ILE A 155 7.79 10.81 5.81
N SER A 156 7.31 9.93 4.92
CA SER A 156 6.00 9.29 5.05
C SER A 156 5.87 8.53 6.37
N GLY A 157 6.89 7.73 6.72
CA GLY A 157 6.92 7.00 7.99
C GLY A 157 6.87 7.92 9.19
N GLY A 158 7.62 9.03 9.17
CA GLY A 158 7.60 10.06 10.21
C GLY A 158 6.22 10.71 10.35
N ILE A 159 5.58 11.11 9.25
CA ILE A 159 4.22 11.67 9.24
C ILE A 159 3.22 10.67 9.84
N SER A 160 3.33 9.39 9.48
CA SER A 160 2.47 8.32 9.99
C SER A 160 2.62 8.13 11.51
N VAL A 161 3.85 8.17 12.03
CA VAL A 161 4.08 8.11 13.49
C VAL A 161 3.49 9.31 14.20
N LEU A 162 3.71 10.53 13.68
CA LEU A 162 3.18 11.76 14.26
C LEU A 162 1.65 11.78 14.23
N ALA A 163 1.04 11.37 13.11
CA ALA A 163 -0.40 11.24 12.98
C ALA A 163 -0.96 10.20 13.95
N GLY A 164 -0.32 9.03 14.05
CA GLY A 164 -0.75 8.00 14.99
C GLY A 164 -0.67 8.44 16.45
N GLY A 165 0.42 9.14 16.82
CA GLY A 165 0.56 9.77 18.13
C GLY A 165 -0.53 10.81 18.40
N SER A 166 -0.87 11.66 17.43
CA SER A 166 -1.92 12.66 17.59
C SER A 166 -3.30 12.03 17.76
N PHE A 167 -3.59 10.89 17.12
CA PHE A 167 -4.84 10.16 17.34
C PHE A 167 -4.92 9.59 18.76
N ILE A 168 -3.83 8.99 19.25
CA ILE A 168 -3.77 8.43 20.61
C ILE A 168 -3.95 9.54 21.65
N ILE A 169 -3.31 10.69 21.47
CA ILE A 169 -3.47 11.86 22.35
C ILE A 169 -4.91 12.40 22.24
N GLY A 170 -5.43 12.53 21.02
CA GLY A 170 -6.79 12.99 20.76
C GLY A 170 -7.88 12.10 21.35
N ALA A 171 -7.59 10.82 21.61
CA ALA A 171 -8.49 9.90 22.30
C ALA A 171 -8.77 10.30 23.75
N SER A 172 -7.94 11.16 24.35
CA SER A 172 -8.11 11.66 25.73
C SER A 172 -8.63 13.11 25.77
N ALA A 173 -8.99 13.69 24.63
CA ALA A 173 -9.61 15.02 24.58
C ALA A 173 -11.02 15.01 25.21
N GLU A 174 -11.52 16.19 25.59
CA GLU A 174 -12.88 16.33 26.13
C GLU A 174 -13.95 15.90 25.13
N ASN A 175 -13.74 16.21 23.84
CA ASN A 175 -14.60 15.82 22.73
C ASN A 175 -13.78 15.14 21.60
N PRO A 176 -13.44 13.85 21.74
CA PRO A 176 -12.66 13.12 20.74
C PRO A 176 -13.42 13.00 19.41
N THR A 177 -12.72 13.22 18.29
CA THR A 177 -13.33 13.14 16.94
C THR A 177 -12.45 12.34 15.98
N LEU A 178 -13.07 11.79 14.94
CA LEU A 178 -12.39 11.04 13.87
C LEU A 178 -11.85 11.93 12.75
N THR A 179 -12.00 13.26 12.85
CA THR A 179 -11.65 14.21 11.78
C THR A 179 -10.18 14.08 11.36
N ASN A 180 -9.27 14.00 12.32
CA ASN A 180 -7.84 13.86 12.00
C ASN A 180 -7.52 12.49 11.38
N ALA A 181 -8.22 11.43 11.80
CA ALA A 181 -8.09 10.10 11.21
C ALA A 181 -8.63 10.06 9.77
N ALA A 182 -9.73 10.75 9.49
CA ALA A 182 -10.29 10.90 8.16
C ALA A 182 -9.34 11.66 7.22
N GLY A 183 -8.81 12.79 7.67
CA GLY A 183 -7.87 13.62 6.90
C GLY A 183 -6.56 12.91 6.57
N TYR A 184 -6.13 11.97 7.41
CA TYR A 184 -4.90 11.19 7.20
C TYR A 184 -4.93 10.30 5.96
N ALA A 185 -6.11 9.92 5.44
CA ALA A 185 -6.21 9.16 4.20
C ALA A 185 -5.83 9.99 2.95
N ILE A 186 -5.93 11.32 3.01
CA ILE A 186 -5.73 12.22 1.85
C ILE A 186 -4.28 12.16 1.33
N PRO A 187 -3.22 12.33 2.16
CA PRO A 187 -1.85 12.14 1.71
C PRO A 187 -1.60 10.78 1.06
N GLY A 188 -2.17 9.71 1.61
CA GLY A 188 -2.11 8.36 1.03
C GLY A 188 -2.72 8.31 -0.37
N GLY A 189 -3.90 8.92 -0.55
CA GLY A 189 -4.54 9.10 -1.86
C GLY A 189 -3.63 9.79 -2.88
N VAL A 190 -3.02 10.91 -2.49
CA VAL A 190 -2.09 11.66 -3.36
C VAL A 190 -0.91 10.79 -3.80
N PHE A 191 -0.34 9.99 -2.90
CA PHE A 191 0.74 9.06 -3.26
C PHE A 191 0.30 7.98 -4.25
N PHE A 192 -0.93 7.45 -4.12
CA PHE A 192 -1.48 6.52 -5.13
C PHE A 192 -1.63 7.20 -6.49
N LEU A 193 -2.13 8.43 -6.54
CA LEU A 193 -2.26 9.18 -7.79
C LEU A 193 -0.90 9.40 -8.47
N ILE A 194 0.10 9.84 -7.71
CA ILE A 194 1.47 10.03 -8.22
C ILE A 194 2.00 8.71 -8.79
N SER A 195 1.80 7.60 -8.08
CA SER A 195 2.24 6.26 -8.52
C SER A 195 1.56 5.83 -9.81
N ALA A 196 0.25 6.10 -9.96
CA ALA A 196 -0.50 5.82 -11.18
C ALA A 196 0.01 6.64 -12.39
N ILE A 197 0.30 7.93 -12.19
CA ILE A 197 0.83 8.81 -13.24
C ILE A 197 2.23 8.35 -13.68
N ARG A 198 3.11 8.00 -12.74
CA ARG A 198 4.46 7.49 -13.05
C ARG A 198 4.41 6.21 -13.88
N LEU A 199 3.51 5.29 -13.54
CA LEU A 199 3.35 4.02 -14.26
C LEU A 199 2.77 4.22 -15.66
N SER A 200 1.94 5.24 -15.85
CA SER A 200 1.41 5.65 -17.17
C SER A 200 2.51 6.14 -18.12
N ARG A 201 3.54 6.81 -17.58
CA ARG A 201 4.68 7.32 -18.34
C ARG A 201 5.66 6.22 -18.73
N ALA A 202 5.90 5.27 -17.82
CA ALA A 202 6.76 4.12 -18.08
C ALA A 202 6.20 3.22 -19.20
N ALA A 203 4.88 3.00 -19.23
CA ALA A 203 4.22 2.23 -20.29
C ALA A 203 4.33 2.90 -21.67
N LYS A 204 4.19 4.23 -21.76
CA LYS A 204 4.32 4.98 -23.03
C LYS A 204 5.75 5.07 -23.56
N GLY A 205 6.75 4.94 -22.70
CA GLY A 205 8.17 4.96 -23.08
C GLY A 205 8.67 3.62 -23.63
N ALA A 206 7.95 2.52 -23.41
CA ALA A 206 8.29 1.19 -23.92
C ALA A 206 7.75 0.93 -25.35
N ASP A 207 6.82 1.75 -25.82
CA ASP A 207 6.24 1.72 -27.18
C ASP A 207 6.97 2.65 -28.17
N ARG A 208 8.10 3.26 -27.77
CA ARG A 208 8.95 4.11 -28.62
C ARG A 208 10.34 3.51 -28.74
#